data_AF-A0A357GX06-F1
#
_entry.id   AF-A0A357GX06-F1
#
_cell.length_a   1.000
_cell.length_b   1.000
_cell.length_c   1.000
_cell.angle_alpha   90.00
_cell.angle_beta   90.00
_cell.angle_gamma   90.00
#
_symmetry.space_group_name_H-M   'P 1'
#
loop_
_entity.id
_entity.type
_entity.pdbx_description
1 polymer ?
#
loop_
_entity_poly.entity_id
_entity_poly.type
_entity_poly.pdbx_seq_one_letter_code
_entity_poly.pdbx_strand_id
1 'polypeptide(L)'
;FTQDLSILTNIIHEEWSDLSVKGHKNLKGLKTQNLRDHMSEEELLFSALAELSTRRIAETEKTEGLEENKIPAKKGGKIAKDARLALEEKTGKSVITGKNFLSLEK
;
A
#
# COMPACT_ATOMS: atom_id res chain seq x y z
N PHE A 1 17.83 -0.62 -11.03
CA PHE A 1 16.98 0.49 -10.52
C PHE A 1 15.52 0.08 -10.28
N THR A 2 14.87 -0.71 -11.14
CA THR A 2 13.45 -1.07 -10.97
C THR A 2 13.17 -2.15 -9.91
N GLN A 3 14.11 -3.07 -9.67
CA GLN A 3 13.92 -4.18 -8.73
C GLN A 3 13.83 -3.71 -7.27
N ASP A 4 14.73 -2.82 -6.83
CA ASP A 4 14.73 -2.28 -5.47
C ASP A 4 13.44 -1.53 -5.15
N LEU A 5 12.96 -0.72 -6.11
CA LEU A 5 11.69 -0.01 -6.00
C LEU A 5 10.50 -0.98 -5.90
N SER A 6 10.54 -2.10 -6.62
CA SER A 6 9.49 -3.13 -6.58
C SER A 6 9.42 -3.81 -5.21
N ILE A 7 10.59 -4.09 -4.61
CA ILE A 7 10.69 -4.68 -3.27
C ILE A 7 10.15 -3.72 -2.21
N LEU A 8 10.62 -2.48 -2.21
CA LEU A 8 10.16 -1.48 -1.24
C LEU A 8 8.67 -1.18 -1.38
N THR A 9 8.19 -1.02 -2.61
CA THR A 9 6.75 -0.85 -2.89
C THR A 9 5.93 -2.01 -2.33
N ASN A 10 6.38 -3.25 -2.52
CA ASN A 10 5.65 -4.40 -1.99
C ASN A 10 5.67 -4.43 -0.45
N ILE A 11 6.79 -4.09 0.20
CA ILE A 11 6.85 -3.99 1.67
C ILE A 11 5.88 -2.93 2.18
N ILE A 12 5.93 -1.71 1.64
CA ILE A 12 5.03 -0.62 2.03
C ILE A 12 3.58 -1.07 1.89
N HIS A 13 3.25 -1.67 0.73
CA HIS A 13 1.90 -2.12 0.41
C HIS A 13 1.40 -3.21 1.36
N GLU A 14 2.23 -4.20 1.65
CA GLU A 14 1.91 -5.29 2.57
C GLU A 14 1.72 -4.82 4.01
N GLU A 15 2.55 -3.88 4.46
CA GLU A 15 2.48 -3.35 5.82
C GLU A 15 1.18 -2.59 6.08
N TRP A 16 0.69 -1.78 5.14
CA TRP A 16 -0.57 -1.05 5.34
C TRP A 16 -1.82 -1.89 5.08
N SER A 17 -1.78 -2.77 4.06
CA SER A 17 -2.95 -3.49 3.55
C SER A 17 -3.10 -4.93 4.03
N ASP A 18 -2.09 -5.48 4.72
CA ASP A 18 -1.98 -6.92 5.05
C ASP A 18 -1.95 -7.85 3.82
N LEU A 19 -1.74 -7.31 2.61
CA LEU A 19 -1.67 -8.06 1.36
C LEU A 19 -0.43 -7.64 0.58
N SER A 20 0.27 -8.60 -0.04
CA SER A 20 1.21 -8.25 -1.11
C SER A 20 0.47 -7.59 -2.28
N VAL A 21 1.19 -6.84 -3.14
CA VAL A 21 0.59 -6.25 -4.36
C VAL A 21 -0.08 -7.32 -5.21
N LYS A 22 0.55 -8.50 -5.34
CA LYS A 22 -0.01 -9.65 -6.07
C LYS A 22 -1.27 -10.19 -5.37
N GLY A 23 -1.24 -10.31 -4.05
CA GLY A 23 -2.40 -10.73 -3.25
C GLY A 23 -3.60 -9.79 -3.43
N HIS A 24 -3.34 -8.48 -3.43
CA HIS A 24 -4.38 -7.47 -3.63
C HIS A 24 -4.95 -7.49 -5.07
N LYS A 25 -4.09 -7.68 -6.08
CA LYS A 25 -4.55 -7.92 -7.46
C LYS A 25 -5.44 -9.15 -7.57
N ASN A 26 -5.04 -10.26 -6.94
CA ASN A 26 -5.83 -11.49 -6.94
C ASN A 26 -7.18 -11.30 -6.25
N LEU A 27 -7.21 -10.58 -5.12
CA LEU A 27 -8.44 -10.25 -4.40
C LEU A 27 -9.43 -9.46 -5.28
N LYS A 28 -8.92 -8.59 -6.16
CA LYS A 28 -9.71 -7.81 -7.13
C LYS A 28 -9.92 -8.50 -8.49
N GLY A 29 -9.45 -9.74 -8.66
CA GLY A 29 -9.57 -10.50 -9.91
C GLY A 29 -8.75 -9.95 -11.08
N LEU A 30 -7.69 -9.18 -10.81
CA LEU A 30 -6.84 -8.57 -11.83
C LEU A 30 -5.76 -9.56 -12.31
N LYS A 31 -5.55 -9.64 -13.62
CA LYS A 31 -4.52 -10.50 -14.23
C LYS A 31 -3.30 -9.69 -14.64
N THR A 32 -3.51 -8.71 -15.50
CA THR A 32 -2.45 -7.86 -16.08
C THR A 32 -2.63 -6.39 -15.75
N GLN A 33 -3.79 -6.01 -15.21
CA GLN A 33 -4.14 -4.63 -14.92
C GLN A 33 -3.27 -4.03 -13.80
N ASN A 34 -3.11 -2.71 -13.84
CA ASN A 34 -2.46 -1.95 -12.78
C ASN A 34 -3.38 -1.95 -11.54
N LEU A 35 -2.84 -2.32 -10.37
CA LEU A 35 -3.66 -2.36 -9.15
C LEU A 35 -4.25 -1.00 -8.83
N ARG A 36 -3.45 0.08 -8.96
CA ARG A 36 -3.79 1.43 -8.52
C ARG A 36 -5.04 1.97 -9.21
N ASP A 37 -5.22 1.66 -10.48
CA ASP A 37 -6.37 2.09 -11.27
C ASP A 37 -7.67 1.44 -10.78
N HIS A 38 -7.58 0.26 -10.16
CA HIS A 38 -8.72 -0.50 -9.65
C HIS A 38 -8.92 -0.40 -8.14
N MET A 39 -8.15 0.45 -7.45
CA MET A 39 -8.29 0.70 -6.02
C MET A 39 -9.44 1.67 -5.72
N SER A 40 -10.06 1.51 -4.55
CA SER A 40 -11.03 2.47 -4.02
C SER A 40 -10.36 3.80 -3.67
N GLU A 41 -11.18 4.83 -3.45
CA GLU A 41 -10.70 6.10 -2.92
C GLU A 41 -9.96 5.91 -1.59
N GLU A 42 -10.49 5.09 -0.68
CA GLU A 42 -9.82 4.80 0.60
C GLU A 42 -8.49 4.06 0.39
N GLU A 43 -8.46 3.03 -0.46
CA GLU A 43 -7.23 2.28 -0.77
C GLU A 43 -6.15 3.18 -1.37
N LEU A 44 -6.52 4.13 -2.24
CA LEU A 44 -5.61 5.15 -2.79
C LEU A 44 -5.09 6.11 -1.71
N LEU A 45 -5.95 6.54 -0.80
CA LEU A 45 -5.59 7.44 0.29
C LEU A 45 -4.59 6.79 1.25
N PHE A 46 -4.85 5.55 1.69
CA PHE A 46 -3.93 4.83 2.58
C PHE A 46 -2.62 4.45 1.90
N SER A 47 -2.65 4.12 0.60
CA SER A 47 -1.41 3.93 -0.18
C SER A 47 -0.57 5.21 -0.20
N ALA A 48 -1.19 6.37 -0.46
CA ALA A 48 -0.50 7.65 -0.47
C ALA A 48 0.06 8.03 0.92
N LEU A 49 -0.69 7.74 1.99
CA LEU A 49 -0.23 7.94 3.37
C LEU A 49 0.99 7.08 3.69
N ALA A 50 1.00 5.81 3.27
CA ALA A 50 2.11 4.89 3.47
C ALA A 50 3.37 5.34 2.71
N GLU A 51 3.21 5.74 1.44
CA GLU A 51 4.29 6.25 0.59
C GLU A 51 4.89 7.56 1.15
N LEU A 52 4.04 8.50 1.55
CA LEU A 52 4.46 9.78 2.14
C LEU A 52 5.22 9.54 3.45
N SER A 53 4.65 8.74 4.35
CA SER A 53 5.24 8.45 5.66
C SER A 53 6.60 7.78 5.51
N THR A 54 6.70 6.77 4.63
CA THR A 54 7.97 6.10 4.31
C THR A 54 9.03 7.09 3.86
N ARG A 55 8.69 7.97 2.91
CA ARG A 55 9.63 8.96 2.37
C ARG A 55 10.13 9.92 3.45
N ARG A 56 9.22 10.44 4.29
CA ARG A 56 9.59 11.36 5.38
C ARG A 56 10.50 10.72 6.41
N ILE A 57 10.26 9.44 6.71
CA ILE A 57 11.10 8.69 7.65
C ILE A 57 12.48 8.42 7.03
N ALA A 58 12.54 8.00 5.76
CA ALA A 58 13.80 7.81 5.04
C ALA A 58 14.63 9.11 4.95
N GLU A 59 13.99 10.24 4.64
CA GLU A 59 14.60 11.57 4.63
C GLU A 59 15.17 11.96 6.01
N THR A 60 14.42 11.67 7.09
CA THR A 60 14.81 12.01 8.46
C THR A 60 15.95 11.13 8.97
N GLU A 61 15.89 9.83 8.69
CA GLU A 61 16.88 8.82 9.10
C GLU A 61 18.08 8.76 8.15
N LYS A 62 18.03 9.48 7.02
CA LYS A 62 19.06 9.54 5.97
C LYS A 62 19.45 8.15 5.46
N THR A 63 18.46 7.28 5.26
CA THR A 63 18.68 5.90 4.83
C THR A 63 19.00 5.82 3.34
N GLU A 64 20.02 5.03 2.98
CA GLU A 64 20.46 4.85 1.61
C GLU A 64 20.47 3.38 1.18
N GLY A 65 20.22 3.13 -0.12
CA GLY A 65 20.18 1.78 -0.67
C GLY A 65 18.99 0.94 -0.20
N LEU A 66 18.87 -0.27 -0.73
CA LEU A 66 17.70 -1.12 -0.50
C LEU A 66 17.54 -1.55 0.97
N GLU A 67 18.60 -2.05 1.60
CA GLU A 67 18.52 -2.66 2.92
C GLU A 67 18.11 -1.65 4.01
N GLU A 68 18.67 -0.46 4.00
CA GLU A 68 18.32 0.57 4.97
C GLU A 68 16.90 1.08 4.75
N ASN A 69 16.48 1.24 3.48
CA ASN A 69 15.14 1.72 3.14
C ASN A 69 14.02 0.73 3.49
N LYS A 70 14.32 -0.54 3.80
CA LYS A 70 13.32 -1.48 4.35
C LYS A 70 12.77 -1.00 5.70
N ILE A 71 13.58 -0.31 6.51
CA ILE A 71 13.17 0.16 7.83
C ILE A 71 12.12 1.29 7.70
N PRO A 72 12.37 2.39 6.97
CA PRO A 72 11.35 3.39 6.67
C PRO A 72 10.11 2.81 5.98
N ALA A 73 10.27 1.85 5.06
CA ALA A 73 9.14 1.21 4.38
C ALA A 73 8.19 0.52 5.36
N LYS A 74 8.74 -0.23 6.33
CA LYS A 74 7.94 -0.86 7.39
C LYS A 74 7.27 0.16 8.30
N LYS A 75 8.02 1.18 8.74
CA LYS A 75 7.50 2.22 9.64
C LYS A 75 6.38 3.03 8.96
N GLY A 76 6.58 3.44 7.71
CA GLY A 76 5.61 4.21 6.94
C GLY A 76 4.35 3.41 6.60
N GLY A 77 4.50 2.14 6.19
CA GLY A 77 3.38 1.23 6.02
C GLY A 77 2.58 1.01 7.31
N LYS A 78 3.27 0.84 8.45
CA LYS A 78 2.62 0.70 9.76
C LYS A 78 1.80 1.94 10.16
N ILE A 79 2.31 3.15 9.91
CA ILE A 79 1.53 4.38 10.18
C ILE A 79 0.20 4.37 9.40
N ALA A 80 0.25 4.01 8.12
CA ALA A 80 -0.97 3.89 7.32
C ALA A 80 -1.88 2.75 7.79
N LYS A 81 -1.30 1.63 8.25
CA LYS A 81 -2.06 0.52 8.87
C LYS A 81 -2.82 0.98 10.10
N ASP A 82 -2.15 1.67 11.02
CA ASP A 82 -2.74 2.12 12.28
C ASP A 82 -3.90 3.09 11.99
N ALA A 83 -3.71 4.01 11.03
CA ALA A 83 -4.78 4.90 10.57
C ALA A 83 -5.94 4.14 9.91
N ARG A 84 -5.65 3.11 9.10
CA ARG A 84 -6.66 2.25 8.47
C ARG A 84 -7.50 1.55 9.52
N LEU A 85 -6.84 0.85 10.46
CA LEU A 85 -7.51 0.10 11.52
C LEU A 85 -8.39 1.02 12.37
N ALA A 86 -7.91 2.22 12.71
CA ALA A 86 -8.72 3.20 13.43
C ALA A 86 -9.99 3.61 12.65
N LEU A 87 -9.88 3.82 11.32
CA LEU A 87 -11.04 4.12 10.48
C LEU A 87 -12.02 2.93 10.40
N GLU A 88 -11.50 1.73 10.17
CA GLU A 88 -12.31 0.50 10.08
C GLU A 88 -13.05 0.23 11.39
N GLU A 89 -12.41 0.46 12.55
CA GLU A 89 -13.01 0.32 13.88
C GLU A 89 -14.19 1.28 14.07
N LYS A 90 -14.05 2.55 13.65
CA LYS A 90 -15.12 3.56 13.84
C LYS A 90 -16.27 3.44 12.84
N THR A 91 -16.00 2.91 11.66
CA THR A 91 -17.00 2.81 10.58
C THR A 91 -17.65 1.43 10.47
N GLY A 92 -17.01 0.40 11.02
CA GLY A 92 -17.43 -1.00 10.87
C GLY A 92 -17.27 -1.53 9.43
N LYS A 93 -16.52 -0.82 8.57
CA LYS A 93 -16.33 -1.17 7.16
C LYS A 93 -14.85 -1.38 6.87
N SER A 94 -14.52 -2.48 6.19
CA SER A 94 -13.16 -2.74 5.69
C SER A 94 -12.79 -1.74 4.59
N VAL A 95 -11.57 -1.19 4.67
CA VAL A 95 -10.98 -0.38 3.60
C VAL A 95 -10.52 -1.26 2.45
N ILE A 96 -9.94 -2.42 2.75
CA ILE A 96 -9.51 -3.39 1.73
C ILE A 96 -10.73 -4.13 1.22
N THR A 97 -10.98 -4.08 -0.10
CA THR A 97 -12.13 -4.76 -0.70
C THR A 97 -11.78 -5.47 -2.00
N GLY A 98 -12.48 -6.57 -2.29
CA GLY A 98 -12.42 -7.23 -3.61
C GLY A 98 -13.16 -6.49 -4.71
N LYS A 99 -13.75 -5.33 -4.43
CA LYS A 99 -14.46 -4.54 -5.44
C LYS A 99 -13.46 -3.97 -6.44
N ASN A 100 -13.79 -4.11 -7.72
CA ASN A 100 -13.06 -3.51 -8.82
C ASN A 100 -13.73 -2.17 -9.17
N PHE A 101 -13.04 -1.06 -8.91
CA PHE A 101 -13.60 0.29 -9.02
C PHE A 101 -13.59 0.87 -10.44
N LEU A 102 -12.92 0.20 -11.38
CA LEU A 102 -12.81 0.64 -12.77
C LEU A 102 -13.56 -0.28 -13.74
N SER A 103 -14.53 -1.07 -13.24
CA SER A 103 -15.37 -2.05 -13.97
C SER A 103 -14.87 -2.34 -15.39
N LEU A 104 -14.29 -3.52 -15.63
CA LEU A 104 -14.06 -4.00 -17.00
C LEU A 104 -15.37 -3.78 -17.78
N GLU A 105 -15.38 -2.85 -18.74
CA GLU A 105 -16.51 -2.71 -19.65
C GLU A 105 -16.78 -4.11 -20.24
N LYS A 106 -18.05 -4.51 -20.20
CA LYS A 106 -18.49 -5.81 -20.72
C LYS A 106 -18.21 -5.94 -22.20
#